data_AF-A0A1I5MJH3-F1
#
_entry.id   AF-A0A1I5MJH3-F1
#
_cell.length_a   1.000
_cell.length_b   1.000
_cell.length_c   1.000
_cell.angle_alpha   90.00
_cell.angle_beta   90.00
_cell.angle_gamma   90.00
#
_symmetry.space_group_name_H-M   'P 1'
#
loop_
_entity.id
_entity.type
_entity.pdbx_description
1 polymer ?
#
loop_
_entity_poly.entity_id
_entity_poly.type
_entity_poly.pdbx_seq_one_letter_code
_entity_poly.pdbx_strand_id
1 'polypeptide(L)' 'MILNAIAEKLKRKSRDDFKGRQFEAWLIIQAVSWYLRYPLSYRDLEEMFLERGFKVDH' A
#
# COMPACT_ATOMS: atom_id res chain seq x y z
N MET A 1 21.54 -12.30 9.99
CA MET A 1 21.59 -13.21 8.81
C MET A 1 21.04 -12.47 7.60
N ILE A 2 21.63 -12.69 6.42
CA ILE A 2 21.48 -11.91 5.17
C ILE A 2 20.04 -11.47 4.83
N LEU A 3 19.02 -12.29 5.15
CA LEU A 3 17.61 -11.99 4.91
C LEU A 3 17.13 -10.67 5.55
N ASN A 4 17.54 -10.36 6.78
CA ASN A 4 17.14 -9.10 7.43
C ASN A 4 17.74 -7.89 6.71
N ALA A 5 18.97 -7.99 6.21
CA ALA A 5 19.59 -6.89 5.46
C ALA A 5 18.87 -6.62 4.13
N ILE A 6 18.43 -7.69 3.45
CA ILE A 6 17.63 -7.58 2.23
C ILE A 6 16.26 -6.96 2.54
N ALA A 7 15.57 -7.44 3.59
CA ALA A 7 14.28 -6.92 4.00
C ALA A 7 14.35 -5.42 4.33
N GLU A 8 15.35 -5.00 5.10
CA GLU A 8 15.54 -3.59 5.45
C GLU A 8 15.91 -2.73 4.23
N LYS A 9 16.73 -3.25 3.29
CA LYS A 9 17.01 -2.56 2.03
C LYS A 9 15.73 -2.36 1.19
N LEU A 10 14.87 -3.37 1.11
CA LEU A 10 13.61 -3.29 0.37
C LEU A 10 12.61 -2.34 1.03
N LYS A 11 12.48 -2.38 2.36
CA LYS A 11 11.65 -1.43 3.11
C LYS A 11 12.11 0.00 2.91
N ARG A 12 13.43 0.25 2.98
CA ARG A 12 14.00 1.58 2.75
C ARG A 12 13.71 2.09 1.35
N LYS A 13 13.93 1.25 0.33
CA LYS A 13 13.62 1.60 -1.05
C LYS A 13 12.14 1.95 -1.25
N SER A 14 11.24 1.11 -0.73
CA SER A 14 9.80 1.36 -0.77
C SER A 14 9.44 2.69 -0.10
N ARG A 15 10.02 2.99 1.06
CA ARG A 15 9.81 4.28 1.73
C ARG A 15 10.31 5.47 0.90
N ASP A 16 11.42 5.33 0.20
CA ASP A 16 11.96 6.37 -0.67
C ASP A 16 11.11 6.57 -1.94
N ASP A 17 10.62 5.48 -2.54
CA ASP A 17 9.76 5.50 -3.75
C ASP A 17 8.41 6.22 -3.50
N PHE A 18 7.89 6.14 -2.27
CA PHE A 18 6.63 6.79 -1.85
C PHE A 18 6.86 7.97 -0.89
N LYS A 19 8.05 8.57 -0.89
CA LYS A 19 8.35 9.71 -0.01
C LYS A 19 7.41 10.89 -0.32
N GLY A 20 6.79 11.43 0.73
CA GLY A 20 5.88 12.58 0.62
C GLY A 20 4.46 12.24 0.17
N ARG A 21 4.10 10.95 0.09
CA ARG A 21 2.70 10.52 -0.12
C ARG A 21 1.95 10.53 1.21
N GLN A 22 0.64 10.78 1.14
CA GLN A 22 -0.25 10.81 2.30
C GLN A 22 -0.38 9.45 3.00
N PHE A 23 -0.23 8.37 2.23
CA PHE A 23 -0.37 7.01 2.73
C PHE A 23 0.96 6.26 2.67
N GLU A 24 1.11 5.30 3.57
CA GLU A 24 2.26 4.40 3.59
C GLU A 24 2.37 3.61 2.28
N ALA A 25 3.61 3.35 1.86
CA ALA A 25 3.92 2.66 0.61
C ALA A 25 3.18 1.32 0.46
N TRP A 26 3.09 0.56 1.56
CA TRP A 26 2.43 -0.73 1.56
C TRP A 26 0.92 -0.61 1.28
N LEU A 27 0.26 0.45 1.76
CA LEU A 27 -1.17 0.69 1.56
C LEU A 27 -1.46 1.01 0.09
N ILE A 28 -0.62 1.86 -0.50
CA ILE A 28 -0.71 2.25 -1.92
C ILE A 28 -0.51 1.02 -2.82
N ILE A 29 0.51 0.21 -2.53
CA ILE A 29 0.78 -1.02 -3.29
C ILE A 29 -0.38 -2.00 -3.17
N GLN A 30 -0.98 -2.18 -1.98
CA GLN A 30 -2.14 -3.04 -1.80
C GLN A 30 -3.35 -2.55 -2.63
N ALA A 31 -3.66 -1.24 -2.57
CA ALA A 31 -4.77 -0.66 -3.32
C ALA A 31 -4.62 -0.90 -4.83
N VAL A 32 -3.45 -0.58 -5.39
CA VAL A 32 -3.14 -0.78 -6.81
C VAL A 32 -3.16 -2.26 -7.18
N SER A 33 -2.63 -3.13 -6.32
CA SER A 33 -2.59 -4.58 -6.58
C SER A 33 -3.99 -5.19 -6.65
N TRP A 34 -4.91 -4.75 -5.79
CA TRP A 34 -6.31 -5.22 -5.82
C TRP A 34 -7.08 -4.62 -6.99
N TYR A 35 -6.90 -3.33 -7.27
CA TYR A 35 -7.52 -2.67 -8.42
C TYR A 35 -7.16 -3.34 -9.75
N LEU A 36 -5.89 -3.77 -9.92
CA LEU A 36 -5.44 -4.44 -11.13
C LEU A 36 -5.84 -5.91 -11.20
N ARG A 37 -6.01 -6.58 -10.06
CA ARG A 37 -6.29 -8.03 -10.01
C ARG A 37 -7.78 -8.35 -10.09
N TYR A 38 -8.62 -7.48 -9.54
CA TYR A 38 -10.05 -7.73 -9.36
C TYR A 38 -10.85 -6.57 -9.97
N PRO A 39 -12.08 -6.81 -10.45
CA PRO A 39 -12.95 -5.77 -10.98
C PRO A 39 -13.58 -4.92 -9.86
N LEU A 40 -12.75 -4.33 -9.00
CA LEU A 40 -13.18 -3.48 -7.89
C LEU A 40 -13.31 -2.02 -8.33
N SER A 41 -14.36 -1.36 -7.87
CA SER A 41 -14.48 0.09 -7.96
C SER A 41 -13.63 0.79 -6.90
N TYR A 42 -13.42 2.10 -7.06
CA TYR A 42 -12.74 2.91 -6.03
C TYR A 42 -13.49 2.90 -4.69
N ARG A 43 -14.83 2.86 -4.74
CA ARG A 43 -15.67 2.76 -3.55
C ARG A 43 -15.47 1.43 -2.82
N ASP A 44 -15.36 0.32 -3.56
CA ASP A 44 -15.10 -0.98 -2.94
C ASP A 44 -13.75 -0.97 -2.21
N LEU A 45 -12.72 -0.35 -2.82
CA LEU A 45 -11.42 -0.18 -2.16
C LEU A 45 -11.51 0.71 -0.92
N GLU A 46 -12.24 1.82 -0.99
CA GLU A 46 -12.50 2.71 0.16
C GLU A 46 -13.16 1.95 1.31
N GLU A 47 -14.24 1.21 1.04
CA GLU A 47 -14.95 0.40 2.06
C GLU A 47 -14.03 -0.69 2.63
N MET A 48 -13.27 -1.39 1.78
CA MET A 48 -12.28 -2.39 2.22
C MET A 48 -11.15 -1.80 3.09
N PHE A 49 -10.74 -0.57 2.84
CA PHE A 49 -9.73 0.11 3.66
C PHE A 49 -10.35 0.61 4.97
N LEU A 50 -11.58 1.10 4.93
CA LEU A 50 -12.33 1.53 6.09
C LEU A 50 -12.53 0.38 7.08
N GLU A 51 -12.89 -0.81 6.61
CA GLU A 51 -12.99 -2.03 7.42
C GLU A 51 -11.67 -2.40 8.13
N ARG A 52 -10.53 -2.02 7.55
CA ARG A 52 -9.19 -2.20 8.11
C ARG A 52 -8.71 -1.02 8.97
N GLY A 53 -9.57 -0.02 9.19
CA GLY A 53 -9.28 1.16 10.00
C GLY A 53 -8.58 2.30 9.24
N PHE A 54 -8.50 2.24 7.92
CA PHE A 54 -7.92 3.29 7.09
C PHE A 54 -9.02 4.11 6.44
N LYS A 55 -9.13 5.39 6.83
CA LYS A 55 -9.99 6.34 6.13
C LYS A 55 -9.26 6.86 4.90
N VAL A 56 -9.71 6.39 3.73
CA VAL A 56 -9.22 6.82 2.42
C VAL A 56 -10.39 7.49 1.72
N ASP A 57 -10.14 8.58 1.00
CA ASP A 57 -11.13 9.20 0.12
C ASP A 57 -10.63 9.05 -1.31
N HIS A 58 -11.54 9.09 -2.28
CA HIS A 58 -11.23 8.95 -3.70
C HIS A 58 -10.82 10.27 -4.37
#